data_AF-A0A2Z4GBX7-F1
#
_entry.id   AF-A0A2Z4GBX7-F1
#
_cell.length_a   1.000
_cell.length_b   1.000
_cell.length_c   1.000
_cell.angle_alpha   90.00
_cell.angle_beta   90.00
_cell.angle_gamma   90.00
#
_symmetry.space_group_name_H-M   'P 1'
#
loop_
_entity.id
_entity.type
_entity.pdbx_description
1 polymer ?
#
loop_
_entity_poly.entity_id
_entity_poly.type
_entity_poly.pdbx_seq_one_letter_code
_entity_poly.pdbx_strand_id
1 'polypeptide(L)'
;MKKKYILGVLITVALITVNQLLIQYALTTIKQDAKQINISGKQRMLSQKLNLEFYQLSERKKDINDVKKTFNQAKQAHFGLINGNKELDLKAIDSPEVNQMLQKLNGRYSFTDNIISNFEQTGELNLKSVNDNQRLLLEEMDSIVNALEMQSQEKVSGIVLLEIILAIISIIIIALEVRYIYYPQAQSLKKSNNKVTQQNEALKNIAWQQSHEVRKPVANILAISQLIKTDPTLIDSEKTQLLDHLEESTHDLDKIIKSIVDKAYKIQQES
;
A
#
# COMPACT_ATOMS: atom_id res chain seq x y z
N MET A 1 -18.91 -18.11 6.63
CA MET A 1 -19.10 -16.80 5.95
C MET A 1 -17.97 -15.83 6.23
N LYS A 2 -17.68 -15.47 7.50
CA LYS A 2 -16.55 -14.58 7.87
C LYS A 2 -15.17 -14.99 7.29
N LYS A 3 -14.87 -16.30 7.21
CA LYS A 3 -13.60 -16.80 6.66
C LYS A 3 -13.37 -16.41 5.18
N LYS A 4 -14.41 -16.39 4.33
CA LYS A 4 -14.28 -16.05 2.89
C LYS A 4 -14.04 -14.55 2.69
N TYR A 5 -14.69 -13.72 3.50
CA TYR A 5 -14.47 -12.27 3.51
C TYR A 5 -13.03 -11.93 3.94
N ILE A 6 -12.59 -12.48 5.07
CA ILE A 6 -11.22 -12.28 5.57
C ILE A 6 -10.20 -12.75 4.53
N LEU A 7 -10.45 -13.89 3.87
CA LEU A 7 -9.60 -14.40 2.80
C LEU A 7 -9.49 -13.41 1.63
N GLY A 8 -10.60 -12.85 1.13
CA GLY A 8 -10.55 -11.84 0.06
C GLY A 8 -9.78 -10.59 0.46
N VAL A 9 -10.04 -10.06 1.66
CA VAL A 9 -9.29 -8.91 2.17
C VAL A 9 -7.79 -9.21 2.27
N LEU A 10 -7.41 -10.40 2.75
CA LEU A 10 -6.00 -10.81 2.82
C LEU A 10 -5.37 -10.96 1.43
N ILE A 11 -6.09 -11.49 0.44
CA ILE A 11 -5.62 -11.57 -0.95
C ILE A 11 -5.38 -10.16 -1.50
N THR A 12 -6.34 -9.24 -1.32
CA THR A 12 -6.20 -7.84 -1.75
C THR A 12 -5.02 -7.15 -1.08
N VAL A 13 -4.85 -7.31 0.24
CA VAL A 13 -3.70 -6.74 0.97
C VAL A 13 -2.39 -7.33 0.48
N ALA A 14 -2.33 -8.64 0.24
CA ALA A 14 -1.14 -9.30 -0.30
C ALA A 14 -0.78 -8.78 -1.70
N LEU A 15 -1.77 -8.62 -2.59
CA LEU A 15 -1.58 -8.05 -3.93
C LEU A 15 -1.02 -6.62 -3.86
N ILE A 16 -1.62 -5.76 -3.04
CA ILE A 16 -1.14 -4.38 -2.84
C ILE A 16 0.30 -4.38 -2.29
N THR A 17 0.59 -5.26 -1.33
CA THR A 17 1.92 -5.37 -0.72
C THR A 17 2.96 -5.79 -1.76
N VAL A 18 2.67 -6.81 -2.58
CA VAL A 18 3.56 -7.28 -3.65
C VAL A 18 3.79 -6.18 -4.68
N ASN A 19 2.74 -5.47 -5.10
CA ASN A 19 2.88 -4.36 -6.05
C ASN A 19 3.78 -3.24 -5.47
N GLN A 20 3.55 -2.86 -4.21
CA GLN A 20 4.37 -1.85 -3.55
C GLN A 20 5.83 -2.28 -3.41
N LEU A 21 6.12 -3.55 -3.10
CA LEU A 21 7.48 -4.07 -3.03
C LEU A 21 8.18 -4.02 -4.39
N LEU A 22 7.47 -4.34 -5.48
CA LEU A 22 8.01 -4.24 -6.84
C LEU A 22 8.31 -2.80 -7.23
N ILE A 23 7.42 -1.85 -6.90
CA ILE A 23 7.65 -0.41 -7.14
C ILE A 23 8.88 0.07 -6.35
N GLN A 24 9.00 -0.31 -5.08
CA GLN A 24 10.17 0.07 -4.26
C GLN A 24 11.48 -0.53 -4.80
N TYR A 25 11.43 -1.77 -5.27
CA TYR A 25 12.55 -2.41 -5.96
C TYR A 25 12.93 -1.63 -7.23
N ALA A 26 11.96 -1.31 -8.08
CA ALA A 26 12.17 -0.56 -9.31
C ALA A 26 12.79 0.84 -9.07
N LEU A 27 12.23 1.60 -8.12
CA LEU A 27 12.74 2.92 -7.77
C LEU A 27 14.16 2.87 -7.23
N THR A 28 14.49 1.83 -6.46
CA THR A 28 15.85 1.63 -5.93
C THR A 28 16.84 1.33 -7.06
N THR A 29 16.45 0.49 -8.02
CA THR A 29 17.26 0.20 -9.21
C THR A 29 17.46 1.45 -10.06
N ILE A 30 16.40 2.18 -10.39
CA ILE A 30 16.48 3.43 -11.17
C ILE A 30 17.41 4.44 -10.50
N LYS A 31 17.31 4.59 -9.17
CA LYS A 31 18.16 5.52 -8.41
C LYS A 31 19.65 5.13 -8.47
N GLN A 32 19.96 3.83 -8.41
CA GLN A 32 21.34 3.35 -8.49
C GLN A 32 21.88 3.45 -9.92
N ASP A 33 21.11 3.06 -10.93
CA ASP A 33 21.50 3.16 -12.34
C ASP A 33 21.74 4.63 -12.73
N ALA A 34 20.86 5.56 -12.32
CA ALA A 34 21.02 6.99 -12.55
C ALA A 34 22.31 7.57 -11.92
N LYS A 35 22.70 7.07 -10.73
CA LYS A 35 23.98 7.46 -10.11
C LYS A 35 25.17 6.95 -10.90
N GLN A 36 25.14 5.70 -11.36
CA GLN A 36 26.21 5.12 -12.17
C GLN A 36 26.38 5.87 -13.50
N ILE A 37 25.27 6.22 -14.16
CA ILE A 37 25.26 7.03 -15.39
C ILE A 37 25.84 8.43 -15.12
N ASN A 38 25.41 9.10 -14.04
CA ASN A 38 25.90 10.44 -13.72
C ASN A 38 27.40 10.44 -13.38
N ILE A 39 27.87 9.47 -12.60
CA ILE A 39 29.31 9.33 -12.30
C ILE A 39 30.11 9.01 -13.56
N SER A 40 29.59 8.19 -14.48
CA SER A 40 30.20 7.93 -15.78
C SER A 40 30.25 9.20 -16.65
N GLY A 41 29.17 9.99 -16.67
CA GLY A 41 29.13 11.29 -17.34
C GLY A 41 30.11 12.30 -16.72
N LYS A 42 30.30 12.27 -15.39
CA LYS A 42 31.32 13.05 -14.69
C LYS A 42 32.73 12.63 -15.12
N GLN A 43 33.00 11.33 -15.31
CA GLN A 43 34.30 10.90 -15.84
C GLN A 43 34.59 11.47 -17.22
N ARG A 44 33.60 11.46 -18.12
CA ARG A 44 33.70 12.07 -19.45
C ARG A 44 34.10 13.54 -19.39
N MET A 45 33.41 14.31 -18.55
CA MET A 45 33.74 15.71 -18.30
C MET A 45 35.17 15.87 -17.76
N LEU A 46 35.57 15.02 -16.80
CA LEU A 46 36.90 15.06 -16.20
C LEU A 46 38.00 14.69 -17.21
N SER A 47 37.76 13.75 -18.13
CA SER A 47 38.71 13.40 -19.20
C SER A 47 38.94 14.58 -20.15
N GLN A 48 37.87 15.26 -20.58
CA GLN A 48 37.98 16.47 -21.40
C GLN A 48 38.68 17.60 -20.64
N LYS A 49 38.33 17.80 -19.37
CA LYS A 49 38.98 18.79 -18.50
C LYS A 49 40.46 18.48 -18.33
N LEU A 50 40.84 17.22 -18.14
CA LEU A 50 42.24 16.79 -18.06
C LEU A 50 42.99 17.13 -19.35
N ASN A 51 42.40 16.87 -20.51
CA ASN A 51 43.04 17.20 -21.78
C ASN A 51 43.35 18.71 -21.88
N LEU A 52 42.40 19.56 -21.48
CA LEU A 52 42.59 21.01 -21.42
C LEU A 52 43.67 21.41 -20.40
N GLU A 53 43.67 20.79 -19.21
CA GLU A 53 44.66 21.07 -18.18
C GLU A 53 46.07 20.64 -18.59
N PHE A 54 46.24 19.53 -19.30
CA PHE A 54 47.51 19.14 -19.90
C PHE A 54 47.99 20.13 -20.97
N TYR A 55 47.07 20.64 -21.80
CA TYR A 55 47.41 21.70 -22.75
C TYR A 55 47.90 22.97 -22.02
N GLN A 56 47.18 23.44 -21.01
CA GLN A 56 47.58 24.61 -20.22
C GLN A 56 48.88 24.40 -19.44
N LEU A 57 49.13 23.17 -18.97
CA LEU A 57 50.36 22.76 -18.32
C LEU A 57 51.56 22.87 -19.27
N SER A 58 51.39 22.46 -20.54
CA SER A 58 52.43 22.61 -21.57
C SER A 58 52.78 24.07 -21.87
N GLU A 59 51.79 24.97 -21.78
CA GLU A 59 51.98 26.42 -21.94
C GLU A 59 52.48 27.09 -20.64
N ARG A 60 52.78 26.32 -19.58
CA ARG A 60 53.18 26.81 -18.25
C ARG A 60 52.14 27.74 -17.60
N LYS A 61 50.87 27.63 -18.00
CA LYS A 61 49.74 28.43 -17.46
C LYS A 61 48.98 27.73 -16.33
N LYS A 62 49.33 26.48 -16.02
CA LYS A 62 48.66 25.64 -15.03
C LYS A 62 49.70 24.90 -14.19
N ASP A 63 49.39 24.69 -12.91
CA ASP A 63 50.21 23.89 -12.00
C ASP A 63 49.89 22.39 -12.16
N ILE A 64 50.91 21.53 -12.12
CA ILE A 64 50.74 20.08 -12.16
C ILE A 64 49.85 19.56 -11.02
N ASN A 65 49.85 20.21 -9.86
CA ASN A 65 49.01 19.87 -8.72
C ASN A 65 47.52 19.98 -9.03
N ASP A 66 47.11 20.94 -9.88
CA ASP A 66 45.73 21.04 -10.33
C ASP A 66 45.36 19.88 -11.25
N VAL A 67 46.26 19.49 -12.16
CA VAL A 67 46.08 18.34 -13.04
C VAL A 67 45.94 17.06 -12.22
N LYS A 68 46.82 16.86 -11.22
CA LYS A 68 46.76 15.74 -10.28
C LYS A 68 45.44 15.71 -9.52
N LYS A 69 44.93 16.87 -9.09
CA LYS A 69 43.64 16.97 -8.41
C LYS A 69 42.50 16.49 -9.31
N THR A 70 42.42 16.98 -10.55
CA THR A 70 41.40 16.54 -11.51
C THR A 70 41.54 15.04 -11.83
N PHE A 71 42.78 14.56 -11.97
CA PHE A 71 43.04 13.16 -12.28
C PHE A 71 42.67 12.22 -11.13
N ASN A 72 42.93 12.63 -9.88
CA ASN A 72 42.49 11.89 -8.69
C ASN A 72 40.97 11.82 -8.60
N GLN A 73 40.25 12.90 -8.95
CA GLN A 73 38.78 12.86 -9.04
C GLN A 73 38.31 11.88 -10.13
N ALA A 74 39.00 11.83 -11.27
CA ALA A 74 38.69 10.89 -12.35
C ALA A 74 38.95 9.43 -11.93
N LYS A 75 40.06 9.16 -11.24
CA LYS A 75 40.37 7.84 -10.67
C LYS A 75 39.36 7.40 -9.63
N GLN A 76 38.97 8.29 -8.71
CA GLN A 76 37.97 7.98 -7.69
C GLN A 76 36.62 7.62 -8.33
N ALA A 77 36.22 8.34 -9.38
CA ALA A 77 35.02 8.00 -10.14
C ALA A 77 35.17 6.64 -10.83
N HIS A 78 36.31 6.36 -11.47
CA HIS A 78 36.60 5.10 -12.17
C HIS A 78 36.56 3.88 -11.27
N PHE A 79 37.36 3.89 -10.21
CA PHE A 79 37.40 2.79 -9.26
C PHE A 79 36.12 2.70 -8.43
N GLY A 80 35.42 3.81 -8.23
CA GLY A 80 34.10 3.82 -7.60
C GLY A 80 33.04 3.09 -8.43
N LEU A 81 33.08 3.19 -9.76
CA LEU A 81 32.19 2.42 -10.64
C LEU A 81 32.49 0.92 -10.63
N ILE A 82 33.78 0.54 -10.57
CA ILE A 82 34.20 -0.87 -10.59
C ILE A 82 33.97 -1.56 -9.24
N ASN A 83 34.37 -0.91 -8.14
CA ASN A 83 34.42 -1.52 -6.81
C ASN A 83 33.27 -1.06 -5.88
N GLY A 84 32.50 -0.06 -6.30
CA GLY A 84 31.60 0.66 -5.43
C GLY A 84 32.33 1.70 -4.57
N ASN A 85 31.57 2.63 -4.00
CA ASN A 85 32.08 3.64 -3.08
C ASN A 85 30.98 4.03 -2.07
N LYS A 86 31.22 3.73 -0.78
CA LYS A 86 30.27 4.03 0.30
C LYS A 86 30.09 5.53 0.55
N GLU A 87 31.15 6.34 0.40
CA GLU A 87 31.08 7.80 0.58
C GLU A 87 30.20 8.45 -0.50
N LEU A 88 30.18 7.88 -1.70
CA LEU A 88 29.34 8.35 -2.81
C LEU A 88 27.97 7.68 -2.84
N ASP A 89 27.66 6.78 -1.88
CA ASP A 89 26.49 5.90 -1.90
C ASP A 89 26.30 5.25 -3.29
N LEU A 90 27.41 4.72 -3.82
CA LEU A 90 27.54 4.17 -5.16
C LEU A 90 27.83 2.67 -5.03
N LYS A 91 26.94 1.84 -5.57
CA LYS A 91 27.21 0.41 -5.73
C LYS A 91 28.08 0.16 -6.95
N ALA A 92 28.88 -0.90 -6.86
CA ALA A 92 29.63 -1.42 -8.01
C ALA A 92 28.69 -1.73 -9.18
N ILE A 93 29.19 -1.59 -10.40
CA ILE A 93 28.43 -2.00 -11.58
C ILE A 93 28.39 -3.54 -11.64
N ASP A 94 27.17 -4.07 -11.52
CA ASP A 94 26.90 -5.51 -11.56
C ASP A 94 26.92 -6.09 -12.98
N SER A 95 26.88 -5.24 -14.01
CA SER A 95 26.87 -5.66 -15.42
C SER A 95 28.25 -6.18 -15.87
N PRO A 96 28.38 -7.47 -16.21
CA PRO A 96 29.68 -8.03 -16.60
C PRO A 96 30.26 -7.37 -17.85
N GLU A 97 29.40 -7.02 -18.80
CA GLU A 97 29.77 -6.33 -20.05
C GLU A 97 30.35 -4.94 -19.76
N VAL A 98 29.63 -4.11 -18.99
CA VAL A 98 30.09 -2.76 -18.65
C VAL A 98 31.34 -2.81 -17.77
N ASN A 99 31.43 -3.79 -16.87
CA ASN A 99 32.61 -3.96 -16.01
C ASN A 99 33.85 -4.33 -16.85
N GLN A 100 33.71 -5.17 -17.88
CA GLN A 100 34.78 -5.42 -18.85
C GLN A 100 35.18 -4.14 -19.60
N MET A 101 34.22 -3.32 -20.03
CA MET A 101 34.52 -2.04 -20.69
C MET A 101 35.30 -1.10 -19.76
N LEU A 102 34.90 -0.99 -18.49
CA LEU A 102 35.61 -0.20 -17.48
C LEU A 102 37.03 -0.72 -17.25
N GLN A 103 37.22 -2.04 -17.16
CA GLN A 103 38.55 -2.61 -16.97
C GLN A 103 39.50 -2.31 -18.14
N LYS A 104 38.98 -2.20 -19.38
CA LYS A 104 39.79 -1.77 -20.54
C LYS A 104 40.34 -0.35 -20.38
N LEU A 105 39.64 0.54 -19.66
CA LEU A 105 40.13 1.89 -19.39
C LEU A 105 41.36 1.91 -18.48
N ASN A 106 41.62 0.86 -17.69
CA ASN A 106 42.71 0.84 -16.71
C ASN A 106 44.06 1.18 -17.34
N GLY A 107 44.33 0.69 -18.55
CA GLY A 107 45.56 1.00 -19.28
C GLY A 107 45.71 2.50 -19.58
N ARG A 108 44.61 3.20 -19.87
CA ARG A 108 44.59 4.64 -20.16
C ARG A 108 44.78 5.50 -18.92
N TYR A 109 44.24 5.04 -17.79
CA TYR A 109 44.51 5.66 -16.49
C TYR A 109 45.98 5.47 -16.10
N SER A 110 46.54 4.27 -16.24
CA SER A 110 47.97 4.02 -16.00
C SER A 110 48.87 4.86 -16.90
N PHE A 111 48.50 5.02 -18.17
CA PHE A 111 49.21 5.90 -19.10
C PHE A 111 49.21 7.37 -18.62
N THR A 112 48.07 7.84 -18.10
CA THR A 112 47.94 9.20 -17.56
C THR A 112 48.77 9.39 -16.28
N ASP A 113 48.77 8.40 -15.38
CA ASP A 113 49.66 8.37 -14.20
C ASP A 113 51.14 8.51 -14.63
N ASN A 114 51.57 7.74 -15.62
CA ASN A 114 52.94 7.78 -16.14
C ASN A 114 53.31 9.15 -16.74
N ILE A 115 52.39 9.80 -17.46
CA ILE A 115 52.62 11.16 -17.99
C ILE A 115 52.83 12.15 -16.86
N ILE A 116 51.98 12.11 -15.84
CA ILE A 116 52.07 13.02 -14.69
C ILE A 116 53.42 12.83 -13.99
N SER A 117 53.81 11.59 -13.70
CA SER A 117 55.08 11.29 -13.04
C SER A 117 56.30 11.67 -13.89
N ASN A 118 56.26 11.45 -15.21
CA ASN A 118 57.34 11.86 -16.11
C ASN A 118 57.48 13.38 -16.13
N PHE A 119 56.35 14.11 -16.26
CA PHE A 119 56.37 15.58 -16.24
C PHE A 119 56.95 16.12 -14.92
N GLU A 120 56.65 15.50 -13.78
CA GLU A 120 57.24 15.90 -12.49
C GLU A 120 58.77 15.70 -12.45
N GLN A 121 59.32 14.74 -13.19
CA GLN A 121 60.75 14.44 -13.23
C GLN A 121 61.51 15.27 -14.29
N THR A 122 60.93 15.43 -15.48
CA THR A 122 61.61 16.00 -16.66
C THR A 122 61.11 17.40 -17.00
N GLY A 123 59.90 17.75 -16.58
CA GLY A 123 59.21 18.96 -17.01
C GLY A 123 58.74 18.94 -18.47
N GLU A 124 58.86 17.81 -19.17
CA GLU A 124 58.49 17.64 -20.57
C GLU A 124 57.14 16.94 -20.72
N LEU A 125 56.35 17.36 -21.72
CA LEU A 125 55.03 16.80 -22.00
C LEU A 125 54.86 16.53 -23.49
N ASN A 126 54.60 15.28 -23.86
CA ASN A 126 54.18 14.93 -25.21
C ASN A 126 52.67 15.11 -25.39
N LEU A 127 52.26 16.32 -25.77
CA LEU A 127 50.85 16.67 -25.99
C LEU A 127 50.13 15.78 -27.00
N LYS A 128 50.83 15.32 -28.03
CA LYS A 128 50.22 14.44 -29.04
C LYS A 128 49.77 13.13 -28.40
N SER A 129 50.67 12.48 -27.65
CA SER A 129 50.35 11.23 -26.97
C SER A 129 49.30 11.40 -25.87
N VAL A 130 49.30 12.54 -25.15
CA VAL A 130 48.23 12.88 -24.21
C VAL A 130 46.88 12.95 -24.92
N ASN A 131 46.80 13.73 -26.01
CA ASN A 131 45.56 13.96 -26.73
C ASN A 131 45.03 12.68 -27.37
N ASP A 132 45.91 11.86 -27.96
CA ASP A 132 45.54 10.55 -28.53
C ASP A 132 44.95 9.62 -27.45
N ASN A 133 45.55 9.56 -26.26
CA ASN A 133 45.01 8.77 -25.16
C ASN A 133 43.67 9.32 -24.65
N GLN A 134 43.54 10.64 -24.48
CA GLN A 134 42.31 11.27 -24.00
C GLN A 134 41.16 11.12 -25.00
N ARG A 135 41.43 11.22 -26.31
CA ARG A 135 40.41 10.99 -27.35
C ARG A 135 39.85 9.57 -27.29
N LEU A 136 40.73 8.57 -27.21
CA LEU A 136 40.30 7.18 -27.13
C LEU A 136 39.62 6.86 -25.78
N LEU A 137 40.07 7.47 -24.68
CA LEU A 137 39.40 7.36 -23.38
C LEU A 137 37.97 7.92 -23.45
N LEU A 138 37.79 9.08 -24.10
CA LEU A 138 36.50 9.71 -24.32
C LEU A 138 35.56 8.81 -25.14
N GLU A 139 36.05 8.25 -26.25
CA GLU A 139 35.27 7.33 -27.11
C GLU A 139 34.80 6.08 -26.35
N GLU A 140 35.66 5.49 -25.51
CA GLU A 140 35.29 4.34 -24.68
C GLU A 140 34.33 4.72 -23.54
N MET A 141 34.50 5.90 -22.94
CA MET A 141 33.58 6.43 -21.93
C MET A 141 32.18 6.69 -22.50
N ASP A 142 32.08 7.26 -23.71
CA ASP A 142 30.80 7.44 -24.38
C ASP A 142 30.10 6.10 -24.63
N SER A 143 30.86 5.08 -25.03
CA SER A 143 30.34 3.72 -25.20
C SER A 143 29.83 3.13 -23.89
N ILE A 144 30.54 3.34 -22.78
CA ILE A 144 30.12 2.90 -21.44
C ILE A 144 28.84 3.59 -20.98
N VAL A 145 28.74 4.92 -21.17
CA VAL A 145 27.54 5.69 -20.81
C VAL A 145 26.34 5.18 -21.60
N ASN A 146 26.48 5.00 -22.92
CA ASN A 146 25.41 4.48 -23.77
C ASN A 146 24.99 3.05 -23.36
N ALA A 147 25.94 2.18 -23.03
CA ALA A 147 25.65 0.82 -22.56
C ALA A 147 24.88 0.83 -21.22
N LEU A 148 25.28 1.69 -20.28
CA LEU A 148 24.57 1.87 -19.01
C LEU A 148 23.15 2.41 -19.22
N GLU A 149 22.98 3.41 -20.07
CA GLU A 149 21.66 3.99 -20.40
C GLU A 149 20.75 2.94 -21.04
N MET A 150 21.24 2.18 -22.02
CA MET A 150 20.48 1.14 -22.70
C MET A 150 20.08 0.02 -21.74
N GLN A 151 21.02 -0.51 -20.95
CA GLN A 151 20.73 -1.55 -19.95
C GLN A 151 19.75 -1.07 -18.87
N SER A 152 19.88 0.18 -18.42
CA SER A 152 18.92 0.80 -17.49
C SER A 152 17.53 0.88 -18.12
N GLN A 153 17.43 1.33 -19.37
CA GLN A 153 16.15 1.45 -20.06
C GLN A 153 15.47 0.09 -20.27
N GLU A 154 16.22 -0.95 -20.68
CA GLU A 154 15.69 -2.31 -20.83
C GLU A 154 15.17 -2.89 -19.52
N LYS A 155 15.94 -2.76 -18.43
CA LYS A 155 15.51 -3.17 -17.08
C LYS A 155 14.23 -2.47 -16.67
N VAL A 156 14.15 -1.15 -16.86
CA VAL A 156 12.97 -0.34 -16.50
C VAL A 156 11.75 -0.75 -17.32
N SER A 157 11.90 -0.94 -18.63
CA SER A 157 10.81 -1.40 -19.49
C SER A 157 10.27 -2.77 -19.08
N GLY A 158 11.16 -3.71 -18.72
CA GLY A 158 10.76 -5.03 -18.22
C GLY A 158 9.95 -4.95 -16.92
N ILE A 159 10.37 -4.10 -15.97
CA ILE A 159 9.65 -3.88 -14.71
C ILE A 159 8.27 -3.25 -14.97
N VAL A 160 8.18 -2.24 -15.85
CA VAL A 160 6.92 -1.58 -16.18
C VAL A 160 5.91 -2.55 -16.81
N LEU A 161 6.36 -3.42 -17.72
CA LEU A 161 5.48 -4.44 -18.31
C LEU A 161 4.93 -5.39 -17.24
N LEU A 162 5.79 -5.84 -16.32
CA LEU A 162 5.38 -6.70 -15.20
C LEU A 162 4.35 -6.01 -14.30
N GLU A 163 4.53 -4.71 -14.04
CA GLU A 163 3.60 -3.90 -13.23
C GLU A 163 2.22 -3.80 -13.88
N ILE A 164 2.16 -3.50 -15.18
CA ILE A 164 0.89 -3.44 -15.93
C ILE A 164 0.18 -4.80 -15.90
N ILE A 165 0.91 -5.90 -16.09
CA ILE A 165 0.34 -7.26 -16.03
C ILE A 165 -0.24 -7.52 -14.64
N LEU A 166 0.50 -7.21 -13.56
CA LEU A 166 0.03 -7.40 -12.19
C LEU A 166 -1.14 -6.49 -11.83
N ALA A 167 -1.19 -5.27 -12.36
CA ALA A 167 -2.31 -4.35 -12.17
C ALA A 167 -3.58 -4.91 -12.80
N ILE A 168 -3.50 -5.41 -14.04
CA ILE A 168 -4.63 -6.06 -14.72
C ILE A 168 -5.12 -7.28 -13.93
N ILE A 169 -4.19 -8.15 -13.48
CA ILE A 169 -4.53 -9.31 -12.64
C ILE A 169 -5.21 -8.88 -11.34
N SER A 170 -4.71 -7.83 -10.68
CA SER A 170 -5.28 -7.30 -9.44
C SER A 170 -6.71 -6.79 -9.64
N ILE A 171 -6.97 -6.06 -10.73
CA ILE A 171 -8.30 -5.58 -11.08
C ILE A 171 -9.26 -6.76 -11.30
N ILE A 172 -8.81 -7.79 -12.03
CA ILE A 172 -9.60 -9.01 -12.26
C ILE A 172 -9.94 -9.70 -10.93
N ILE A 173 -8.95 -9.87 -10.04
CA ILE A 173 -9.16 -10.50 -8.73
C ILE A 173 -10.16 -9.69 -7.90
N ILE A 174 -10.00 -8.36 -7.82
CA ILE A 174 -10.94 -7.49 -7.09
C ILE A 174 -12.35 -7.62 -7.68
N ALA A 175 -12.50 -7.61 -9.00
CA ALA A 175 -13.81 -7.78 -9.65
C ALA A 175 -14.45 -9.13 -9.30
N LEU A 176 -13.65 -10.21 -9.25
CA LEU A 176 -14.11 -11.53 -8.83
C LEU A 176 -14.51 -11.55 -7.34
N GLU A 177 -13.74 -10.91 -6.46
CA GLU A 177 -14.11 -10.77 -5.04
C GLU A 177 -15.42 -9.99 -4.89
N VAL A 178 -15.59 -8.88 -5.60
CA VAL A 178 -16.85 -8.11 -5.61
C VAL A 178 -18.01 -8.98 -6.03
N ARG A 179 -17.88 -9.70 -7.15
CA ARG A 179 -18.97 -10.51 -7.70
C ARG A 179 -19.31 -11.72 -6.83
N TYR A 180 -18.31 -12.45 -6.33
CA TYR A 180 -18.51 -13.75 -5.68
C TYR A 180 -18.44 -13.72 -4.14
N ILE A 181 -17.87 -12.66 -3.55
CA ILE A 181 -17.69 -12.54 -2.09
C ILE A 181 -18.55 -11.39 -1.56
N TYR A 182 -18.33 -10.15 -2.00
CA TYR A 182 -18.96 -8.99 -1.37
C TYR A 182 -20.44 -8.84 -1.74
N TYR A 183 -20.80 -8.98 -3.01
CA TYR A 183 -22.18 -8.88 -3.48
C TYR A 183 -23.16 -9.87 -2.82
N PRO A 184 -22.91 -11.20 -2.78
CA PRO A 184 -23.83 -12.13 -2.13
C PRO A 184 -23.93 -11.90 -0.61
N GLN A 185 -22.84 -11.46 0.02
CA GLN A 185 -22.84 -11.14 1.45
C GLN A 185 -23.70 -9.92 1.75
N ALA A 186 -23.62 -8.87 0.95
CA ALA A 186 -24.48 -7.69 1.08
C ALA A 186 -25.98 -8.07 1.01
N GLN A 187 -26.34 -8.98 0.11
CA GLN A 187 -27.71 -9.49 0.04
C GLN A 187 -28.11 -10.32 1.27
N SER A 188 -27.22 -11.19 1.76
CA SER A 188 -27.50 -11.98 2.97
C SER A 188 -27.68 -11.12 4.22
N LEU A 189 -26.91 -10.03 4.32
CA LEU A 189 -27.03 -9.03 5.37
C LEU A 189 -28.35 -8.27 5.26
N LYS A 190 -28.73 -7.83 4.05
CA LYS A 190 -30.02 -7.18 3.82
C LYS A 190 -31.20 -8.09 4.22
N LYS A 191 -31.15 -9.37 3.85
CA LYS A 191 -32.18 -10.35 4.25
C LYS A 191 -32.25 -10.52 5.77
N SER A 192 -31.10 -10.65 6.43
CA SER A 192 -31.03 -10.77 7.89
C SER A 192 -31.55 -9.51 8.60
N ASN A 193 -31.19 -8.33 8.09
CA ASN A 193 -31.67 -7.06 8.62
C ASN A 193 -33.19 -6.92 8.45
N ASN A 194 -33.73 -7.23 7.27
CA ASN A 194 -35.17 -7.23 7.04
C ASN A 194 -35.90 -8.17 8.01
N LYS A 195 -35.34 -9.36 8.29
CA LYS A 195 -35.90 -10.31 9.26
C LYS A 195 -35.91 -9.73 10.68
N VAL A 196 -34.80 -9.11 11.10
CA VAL A 196 -34.70 -8.43 12.40
C VAL A 196 -35.69 -7.27 12.50
N THR A 197 -35.87 -6.50 11.43
CA THR A 197 -36.85 -5.41 11.38
C THR A 197 -38.28 -5.95 11.50
N GLN A 198 -38.63 -7.00 10.76
CA GLN A 198 -39.95 -7.63 10.85
C GLN A 198 -40.23 -8.18 12.26
N GLN A 199 -39.24 -8.82 12.89
CA GLN A 199 -39.36 -9.27 14.29
C GLN A 199 -39.57 -8.09 15.25
N ASN A 200 -38.82 -7.00 15.08
CA ASN A 200 -38.98 -5.80 15.91
C ASN A 200 -40.36 -5.14 15.73
N GLU A 201 -40.87 -5.05 14.50
CA GLU A 201 -42.21 -4.53 14.23
C GLU A 201 -43.29 -5.42 14.86
N ALA A 202 -43.18 -6.74 14.74
CA ALA A 202 -44.12 -7.67 15.34
C ALA A 202 -44.11 -7.59 16.88
N LEU A 203 -42.93 -7.49 17.50
CA LEU A 203 -42.80 -7.28 18.95
C LEU A 203 -43.41 -5.94 19.39
N LYS A 204 -43.23 -4.86 18.63
CA LYS A 204 -43.90 -3.57 18.91
C LYS A 204 -45.41 -3.67 18.83
N ASN A 205 -45.94 -4.37 17.83
CA ASN A 205 -47.37 -4.60 17.68
C ASN A 205 -47.93 -5.40 18.87
N ILE A 206 -47.22 -6.43 19.32
CA ILE A 206 -47.58 -7.18 20.53
C ILE A 206 -47.58 -6.27 21.76
N ALA A 207 -46.51 -5.48 21.98
CA ALA A 207 -46.42 -4.59 23.13
C ALA A 207 -47.53 -3.52 23.13
N TRP A 208 -47.90 -3.01 21.95
CA TRP A 208 -49.02 -2.08 21.79
C TRP A 208 -50.37 -2.75 22.10
N GLN A 209 -50.64 -3.94 21.54
CA GLN A 209 -51.85 -4.72 21.84
C GLN A 209 -51.93 -5.05 23.33
N GLN A 210 -50.82 -5.51 23.92
CA GLN A 210 -50.71 -5.77 25.36
C GLN A 210 -51.11 -4.54 26.16
N SER A 211 -50.55 -3.38 25.85
CA SER A 211 -50.86 -2.15 26.59
C SER A 211 -52.32 -1.71 26.44
N HIS A 212 -52.93 -1.92 25.27
CA HIS A 212 -54.28 -1.48 24.98
C HIS A 212 -55.36 -2.44 25.51
N GLU A 213 -55.23 -3.74 25.21
CA GLU A 213 -56.22 -4.77 25.55
C GLU A 213 -56.21 -5.09 27.05
N VAL A 214 -55.05 -5.09 27.70
CA VAL A 214 -54.94 -5.32 29.17
C VAL A 214 -55.53 -4.17 29.98
N ARG A 215 -55.53 -2.94 29.44
CA ARG A 215 -55.94 -1.75 30.19
C ARG A 215 -57.40 -1.81 30.66
N LYS A 216 -58.31 -2.31 29.80
CA LYS A 216 -59.74 -2.38 30.11
C LYS A 216 -60.06 -3.29 31.31
N PRO A 217 -59.70 -4.60 31.30
CA PRO A 217 -59.97 -5.46 32.43
C PRO A 217 -59.22 -5.02 33.69
N VAL A 218 -57.99 -4.51 33.58
CA VAL A 218 -57.25 -3.98 34.74
C VAL A 218 -57.97 -2.77 35.35
N ALA A 219 -58.46 -1.83 34.53
CA ALA A 219 -59.22 -0.68 35.02
C ALA A 219 -60.52 -1.12 35.72
N ASN A 220 -61.23 -2.10 35.16
CA ASN A 220 -62.43 -2.67 35.78
C ASN A 220 -62.11 -3.34 37.13
N ILE A 221 -61.08 -4.18 37.17
CA ILE A 221 -60.61 -4.86 38.40
C ILE A 221 -60.28 -3.83 39.48
N LEU A 222 -59.53 -2.78 39.14
CA LEU A 222 -59.16 -1.72 40.08
C LEU A 222 -60.39 -0.95 40.57
N ALA A 223 -61.31 -0.55 39.68
CA ALA A 223 -62.50 0.20 40.03
C ALA A 223 -63.45 -0.62 40.93
N ILE A 224 -63.72 -1.88 40.57
CA ILE A 224 -64.56 -2.79 41.35
C ILE A 224 -63.92 -3.07 42.71
N SER A 225 -62.62 -3.38 42.75
CA SER A 225 -61.88 -3.61 44.00
C SER A 225 -61.92 -2.38 44.91
N GLN A 226 -61.78 -1.18 44.35
CA GLN A 226 -61.84 0.07 45.10
C GLN A 226 -63.25 0.33 45.64
N LEU A 227 -64.30 0.08 44.84
CA LEU A 227 -65.69 0.27 45.23
C LEU A 227 -66.08 -0.68 46.38
N ILE A 228 -65.73 -1.96 46.28
CA ILE A 228 -65.91 -2.94 47.37
C ILE A 228 -65.19 -2.51 48.65
N LYS A 229 -64.01 -1.90 48.54
CA LYS A 229 -63.22 -1.46 49.71
C LYS A 229 -63.71 -0.17 50.36
N THR A 230 -64.27 0.74 49.57
CA THR A 230 -64.48 2.14 49.99
C THR A 230 -65.94 2.44 50.32
N ASP A 231 -66.90 1.65 49.82
CA ASP A 231 -68.32 1.84 50.09
C ASP A 231 -68.83 0.86 51.17
N PRO A 232 -68.98 1.30 52.43
CA PRO A 232 -69.45 0.44 53.52
C PRO A 232 -70.96 0.17 53.46
N THR A 233 -71.70 0.82 52.56
CA THR A 233 -73.17 0.73 52.45
C THR A 233 -73.66 -0.38 51.52
N LEU A 234 -72.74 -1.03 50.78
CA LEU A 234 -73.04 -2.15 49.89
C LEU A 234 -73.66 -3.32 50.64
N ILE A 235 -74.84 -3.74 50.20
CA ILE A 235 -75.51 -4.96 50.70
C ILE A 235 -74.86 -6.21 50.11
N ASP A 236 -75.04 -7.37 50.77
CA ASP A 236 -74.36 -8.61 50.38
C ASP A 236 -74.68 -9.05 48.95
N SER A 237 -75.89 -8.76 48.44
CA SER A 237 -76.24 -9.04 47.04
C SER A 237 -75.47 -8.17 46.04
N GLU A 238 -75.21 -6.90 46.36
CA GLU A 238 -74.43 -5.99 45.51
C GLU A 238 -72.94 -6.35 45.54
N LYS A 239 -72.41 -6.72 46.72
CA LYS A 239 -71.04 -7.24 46.84
C LYS A 239 -70.85 -8.51 46.01
N THR A 240 -71.82 -9.42 46.04
CA THR A 240 -71.78 -10.66 45.24
C THR A 240 -71.76 -10.33 43.74
N GLN A 241 -72.62 -9.42 43.27
CA GLN A 241 -72.61 -8.98 41.87
C GLN A 241 -71.28 -8.32 41.45
N LEU A 242 -70.68 -7.50 42.32
CA LEU A 242 -69.38 -6.89 42.06
C LEU A 242 -68.26 -7.93 42.03
N LEU A 243 -68.30 -8.95 42.89
CA LEU A 243 -67.36 -10.07 42.86
C LEU A 243 -67.51 -10.89 41.58
N ASP A 244 -68.73 -11.11 41.09
CA ASP A 244 -68.97 -11.80 39.80
C ASP A 244 -68.37 -11.00 38.63
N HIS A 245 -68.56 -9.68 38.59
CA HIS A 245 -67.95 -8.81 37.57
C HIS A 245 -66.41 -8.70 37.69
N LEU A 246 -65.88 -8.81 38.91
CA LEU A 246 -64.44 -8.88 39.17
C LEU A 246 -63.85 -10.18 38.62
N GLU A 247 -64.53 -11.30 38.87
CA GLU A 247 -64.17 -12.62 38.35
C GLU A 247 -64.20 -12.62 36.82
N GLU A 248 -65.26 -12.08 36.22
CA GLU A 248 -65.39 -11.92 34.76
C GLU A 248 -64.23 -11.09 34.19
N SER A 249 -63.91 -9.93 34.78
CA SER A 249 -62.80 -9.07 34.32
C SER A 249 -61.44 -9.76 34.47
N THR A 250 -61.27 -10.58 35.51
CA THR A 250 -60.03 -11.36 35.73
C THR A 250 -59.90 -12.49 34.71
N HIS A 251 -61.00 -13.13 34.35
CA HIS A 251 -61.03 -14.15 33.32
C HIS A 251 -60.77 -13.57 31.92
N ASP A 252 -61.31 -12.38 31.63
CA ASP A 252 -61.03 -11.64 30.40
C ASP A 252 -59.55 -11.25 30.29
N LEU A 253 -58.94 -10.81 31.41
CA LEU A 253 -57.50 -10.53 31.45
C LEU A 253 -56.67 -11.78 31.16
N ASP A 254 -56.99 -12.92 31.80
CA ASP A 254 -56.29 -14.20 31.58
C ASP A 254 -56.38 -14.66 30.11
N LYS A 255 -57.55 -14.52 29.48
CA LYS A 255 -57.74 -14.80 28.04
C LYS A 255 -56.85 -13.93 27.16
N ILE A 256 -56.78 -12.63 27.44
CA ILE A 256 -55.94 -11.68 26.68
C ILE A 256 -54.46 -12.04 26.84
N ILE A 257 -54.00 -12.36 28.06
CA ILE A 257 -52.61 -12.77 28.32
C ILE A 257 -52.27 -14.04 27.54
N LYS A 258 -53.13 -15.09 27.59
CA LYS A 258 -52.92 -16.33 26.83
C LYS A 258 -52.82 -16.07 25.32
N SER A 259 -53.72 -15.27 24.77
CA SER A 259 -53.70 -14.88 23.36
C SER A 259 -52.40 -14.16 22.94
N ILE A 260 -51.89 -13.26 23.79
CA ILE A 260 -50.63 -12.55 23.55
C ILE A 260 -49.43 -13.51 23.56
N VAL A 261 -49.37 -14.40 24.55
CA VAL A 261 -48.30 -15.40 24.69
C VAL A 261 -48.29 -16.34 23.48
N ASP A 262 -49.46 -16.82 23.04
CA ASP A 262 -49.58 -17.68 21.86
C ASP A 262 -49.11 -16.99 20.57
N LYS A 263 -49.43 -15.70 20.39
CA LYS A 263 -48.95 -14.90 19.26
C LYS A 263 -47.43 -14.73 19.30
N ALA A 264 -46.84 -14.46 20.47
CA ALA A 264 -45.40 -14.32 20.63
C ALA A 264 -44.66 -15.63 20.29
N TYR A 265 -45.18 -16.78 20.72
CA TYR A 265 -44.63 -18.09 20.38
C TYR A 265 -44.70 -18.41 18.89
N LYS A 266 -45.79 -18.04 18.20
CA LYS A 266 -45.90 -18.24 16.74
C LYS A 266 -44.83 -17.48 15.96
N ILE A 267 -44.56 -16.23 16.30
CA ILE A 267 -43.50 -15.42 15.65
C ILE A 267 -42.12 -16.06 15.86
N GLN A 268 -41.87 -16.66 17.03
CA GLN A 268 -40.62 -17.35 17.33
C GLN A 268 -40.45 -18.67 16.57
N GLN A 269 -41.54 -19.35 16.19
CA GLN A 269 -41.49 -20.59 15.41
C GLN A 269 -41.42 -20.35 13.89
N GLU A 270 -41.93 -19.22 13.41
CA GLU A 270 -41.86 -18.81 12.00
C GLU A 270 -40.52 -18.11 11.64
N SER A 271 -39.67 -17.86 12.64
CA SER A 271 -38.32 -17.31 12.48
C SER A 271 -37.22 -18.35 12.60
#